data_AF-A0AAC9PRV9-F1
#
_entry.id   AF-A0AAC9PRV9-F1
#
_cell.length_a   1.000
_cell.length_b   1.000
_cell.length_c   1.000
_cell.angle_alpha   90.00
_cell.angle_beta   90.00
_cell.angle_gamma   90.00
#
_symmetry.space_group_name_H-M   'P 1'
#
loop_
_entity.id
_entity.type
_entity.pdbx_description
1 polymer ?
#
loop_
_entity_poly.entity_id
_entity_poly.type
_entity_poly.pdbx_seq_one_letter_code
_entity_poly.pdbx_strand_id
1 'polypeptide(L)'
;MSVGTSPSPLADREQLALSRLPFALLVAALLAALANSLLRFGAMLVIDVDAGLLPLRLLPPIVVSVLSAVGAALVLAALHRWNSRPVHTFKAVSVAFFVVSFAPLVVIGLAAEPPAGFAGIDVSTLLVLGLMHVVALATIVPTLLRLTRQPTTAEPGAADQAAQSPANDVADATTEAGSPEPAAEASEPEPAQPRTEEPTPARD
;
A
#
# COMPACT_ATOMS: atom_id res chain seq x y z
N MET A 1 44.52 -15.46 -23.97
CA MET A 1 43.18 -16.07 -24.09
C MET A 1 42.27 -15.35 -23.11
N SER A 2 41.40 -14.47 -23.60
CA SER A 2 40.46 -13.72 -22.74
C SER A 2 39.26 -14.60 -22.45
N VAL A 3 39.11 -14.99 -21.19
CA VAL A 3 37.90 -15.67 -20.70
C VAL A 3 36.76 -14.65 -20.80
N GLY A 4 35.84 -14.87 -21.74
CA GLY A 4 34.66 -14.01 -21.90
C GLY A 4 33.77 -14.15 -20.68
N THR A 5 33.69 -13.11 -19.85
CA THR A 5 32.68 -13.01 -18.80
C THR A 5 31.35 -12.75 -19.47
N SER A 6 30.57 -13.81 -19.73
CA SER A 6 29.18 -13.67 -20.14
C SER A 6 28.47 -12.81 -19.09
N PRO A 7 27.79 -11.72 -19.51
CA PRO A 7 27.07 -10.86 -18.58
C PRO A 7 26.12 -11.73 -17.74
N SER A 8 26.18 -11.55 -16.42
CA SER A 8 25.32 -12.31 -15.51
C SER A 8 23.86 -11.97 -15.84
N PRO A 9 22.99 -12.96 -16.09
CA PRO A 9 21.59 -12.74 -16.47
C PRO A 9 20.79 -11.95 -15.41
N LEU A 10 21.36 -11.77 -14.21
CA LEU A 10 20.79 -10.91 -13.16
C LEU A 10 20.94 -9.41 -13.48
N ALA A 11 22.07 -9.00 -14.08
CA ALA A 11 22.34 -7.59 -14.37
C ALA A 11 21.37 -7.04 -15.43
N ASP A 12 21.08 -7.84 -16.45
CA ASP A 12 20.15 -7.46 -17.53
C ASP A 12 18.71 -7.24 -17.01
N ARG A 13 18.28 -8.07 -16.04
CA ARG A 13 16.95 -7.94 -15.42
C ARG A 13 16.83 -6.68 -14.58
N GLU A 14 17.89 -6.33 -13.86
CA GLU A 14 17.92 -5.13 -13.02
C GLU A 14 17.87 -3.86 -13.88
N GLN A 15 18.62 -3.83 -14.99
CA GLN A 15 18.61 -2.72 -15.93
C GLN A 15 17.24 -2.55 -16.61
N LEU A 16 16.58 -3.65 -16.97
CA LEU A 16 15.20 -3.62 -17.48
C LEU A 16 14.19 -3.12 -16.43
N ALA A 17 14.35 -3.46 -15.16
CA ALA A 17 13.50 -2.92 -14.10
C ALA A 17 13.71 -1.41 -13.90
N LEU A 18 14.96 -0.96 -13.90
CA LEU A 18 15.33 0.46 -13.73
C LEU A 18 14.85 1.33 -14.90
N SER A 19 14.93 0.83 -16.14
CA SER A 19 14.46 1.56 -17.33
C SER A 19 12.95 1.82 -17.32
N ARG A 20 12.16 0.97 -16.66
CA ARG A 20 10.69 1.12 -16.56
C ARG A 20 10.25 1.99 -15.39
N LEU A 21 11.13 2.20 -14.41
CA LEU A 21 10.85 2.97 -13.21
C LEU A 21 10.37 4.41 -13.50
N PRO A 22 10.98 5.21 -14.40
CA PRO A 22 10.50 6.56 -14.68
C PRO A 22 9.11 6.57 -15.33
N PHE A 23 8.81 5.59 -16.19
CA PHE A 23 7.49 5.45 -16.78
C PHE A 23 6.44 5.04 -15.74
N ALA A 24 6.76 4.06 -14.89
CA ALA A 24 5.89 3.64 -13.79
C ALA A 24 5.62 4.77 -12.80
N LEU A 25 6.63 5.59 -12.50
CA LEU A 25 6.51 6.78 -11.67
C LEU A 25 5.56 7.80 -12.28
N LEU A 26 5.71 8.11 -13.58
CA LEU A 26 4.86 9.06 -14.27
C LEU A 26 3.39 8.61 -14.27
N VAL A 27 3.14 7.34 -14.57
CA VAL A 27 1.78 6.77 -14.54
C VAL A 27 1.19 6.78 -13.13
N ALA A 28 1.96 6.40 -12.11
CA ALA A 28 1.52 6.41 -10.73
C ALA A 28 1.21 7.84 -10.24
N ALA A 29 2.06 8.81 -10.57
CA ALA A 29 1.87 10.22 -10.22
C ALA A 29 0.61 10.80 -10.89
N LEU A 30 0.39 10.51 -12.17
CA LEU A 30 -0.78 10.97 -12.92
C LEU A 30 -2.07 10.38 -12.33
N LEU A 31 -2.09 9.07 -12.06
CA LEU A 31 -3.25 8.38 -11.47
C LEU A 31 -3.55 8.90 -10.06
N ALA A 32 -2.53 9.11 -9.23
CA ALA A 32 -2.70 9.65 -7.88
C ALA A 32 -3.23 11.09 -7.92
N ALA A 33 -2.66 11.95 -8.76
CA ALA A 33 -3.11 13.33 -8.94
C ALA A 33 -4.56 13.38 -9.46
N LEU A 34 -4.91 12.53 -10.42
CA LEU A 34 -6.27 12.44 -10.96
C LEU A 34 -7.26 11.95 -9.90
N ALA A 35 -6.94 10.87 -9.19
CA ALA A 35 -7.80 10.32 -8.14
C ALA A 35 -8.02 11.31 -6.99
N ASN A 36 -6.97 12.00 -6.54
CA ASN A 36 -7.07 13.04 -5.52
C ASN A 36 -7.87 14.26 -6.01
N SER A 37 -7.73 14.63 -7.28
CA SER A 37 -8.50 15.73 -7.88
C SER A 37 -9.98 15.39 -7.97
N LEU A 38 -10.33 14.16 -8.36
CA LEU A 38 -11.70 13.66 -8.40
C LEU A 38 -12.31 13.58 -6.99
N LEU A 39 -11.54 13.08 -6.01
CA LEU A 39 -11.99 13.03 -4.62
C LEU A 39 -12.26 14.44 -4.08
N ARG A 40 -11.36 15.39 -4.32
CA ARG A 40 -11.54 16.80 -3.95
C ARG A 40 -12.78 17.39 -4.61
N PHE A 41 -12.99 17.12 -5.91
CA PHE A 41 -14.18 17.59 -6.62
C PHE A 41 -15.46 17.03 -6.01
N GLY A 42 -15.49 15.72 -5.71
CA GLY A 42 -16.61 15.10 -5.01
C GLY A 42 -16.85 15.68 -3.62
N ALA A 43 -15.79 15.94 -2.85
CA ALA A 43 -15.89 16.56 -1.54
C ALA A 43 -16.49 17.97 -1.59
N MET A 44 -16.10 18.80 -2.57
CA MET A 44 -16.66 20.14 -2.76
C MET A 44 -18.16 20.15 -3.15
N LEU A 45 -18.68 19.04 -3.67
CA LEU A 45 -20.11 18.92 -3.99
C LEU A 45 -20.97 18.58 -2.76
N VAL A 46 -20.38 17.99 -1.72
CA VAL A 46 -21.08 17.50 -0.52
C VAL A 46 -20.83 18.39 0.68
N ILE A 47 -19.65 19.01 0.75
CA ILE A 47 -19.18 19.83 1.86
C ILE A 47 -18.98 21.24 1.32
N ASP A 48 -19.64 22.22 1.95
CA ASP A 48 -19.44 23.64 1.66
C ASP A 48 -18.10 24.07 2.28
N VAL A 49 -17.02 23.81 1.56
CA VAL A 49 -15.67 24.13 2.04
C VAL A 49 -15.34 25.57 1.67
N ASP A 50 -15.03 26.39 2.66
CA ASP A 50 -14.60 27.76 2.44
C ASP A 50 -13.39 27.79 1.48
N ALA A 51 -13.56 28.48 0.35
CA ALA A 51 -12.53 28.64 -0.67
C ALA A 51 -11.29 29.40 -0.15
N GLY A 52 -11.40 30.07 1.01
CA GLY A 52 -10.31 30.72 1.72
C GLY A 52 -9.31 29.76 2.38
N LEU A 53 -9.66 28.49 2.57
CA LEU A 53 -8.75 27.51 3.18
C LEU A 53 -7.60 27.16 2.23
N LEU A 54 -6.44 27.76 2.50
CA LEU A 54 -5.15 27.54 1.84
C LEU A 54 -4.81 26.07 1.47
N PRO A 55 -5.07 25.04 2.30
CA PRO A 55 -4.74 23.66 1.96
C PRO A 55 -5.59 23.05 0.84
N LEU A 56 -6.77 23.61 0.52
CA LEU A 56 -7.63 23.11 -0.57
C LEU A 56 -7.40 23.79 -1.91
N ARG A 57 -6.39 24.65 -2.05
CA ARG A 57 -6.01 25.16 -3.38
C ARG A 57 -5.66 24.00 -4.31
N LEU A 58 -5.82 24.19 -5.61
CA LEU A 58 -5.58 23.13 -6.59
C LEU A 58 -4.10 22.69 -6.63
N LEU A 59 -3.19 23.64 -6.38
CA LEU A 59 -1.76 23.44 -6.58
C LEU A 59 -1.09 22.56 -5.49
N PRO A 60 -1.34 22.75 -4.18
CA PRO A 60 -0.73 21.93 -3.13
C PRO A 60 -0.98 20.41 -3.28
N PRO A 61 -2.21 19.92 -3.52
CA PRO A 61 -2.47 18.49 -3.68
C PRO A 61 -1.71 17.87 -4.86
N ILE A 62 -1.59 18.59 -5.96
CA ILE A 62 -0.86 18.12 -7.15
C ILE A 62 0.63 18.00 -6.81
N VAL A 63 1.23 19.05 -6.24
CA VAL A 63 2.65 19.08 -5.88
C VAL A 63 2.96 17.98 -4.86
N VAL A 64 2.16 17.84 -3.82
CA VAL A 64 2.36 16.82 -2.78
C VAL A 64 2.18 15.40 -3.34
N SER A 65 1.22 15.19 -4.24
CA SER A 65 1.03 13.88 -4.89
C SER A 65 2.23 13.49 -5.75
N VAL A 66 2.77 14.43 -6.53
CA VAL A 66 3.97 14.20 -7.35
C VAL A 66 5.18 13.92 -6.46
N LEU A 67 5.40 14.73 -5.43
CA LEU A 67 6.52 14.56 -4.49
C LEU A 67 6.45 13.21 -3.78
N SER A 68 5.25 12.79 -3.37
CA SER A 68 5.01 11.48 -2.74
C SER A 68 5.29 10.32 -3.69
N ALA A 69 4.87 10.43 -4.95
CA ALA A 69 5.16 9.41 -5.97
C ALA A 69 6.66 9.28 -6.25
N VAL A 70 7.38 10.42 -6.32
CA VAL A 70 8.85 10.44 -6.47
C VAL A 70 9.52 9.80 -5.26
N GLY A 71 9.13 10.19 -4.04
CA GLY A 71 9.66 9.59 -2.81
C GLY A 71 9.44 8.08 -2.76
N ALA A 72 8.24 7.61 -3.08
CA ALA A 72 7.92 6.18 -3.12
C ALA A 72 8.77 5.42 -4.16
N ALA A 73 8.95 5.99 -5.35
CA ALA A 73 9.79 5.40 -6.38
C ALA A 73 11.27 5.32 -5.97
N LEU A 74 11.81 6.34 -5.31
CA LEU A 74 13.18 6.34 -4.78
C LEU A 74 13.35 5.28 -3.68
N VAL A 75 12.38 5.15 -2.76
CA VAL A 75 12.40 4.11 -1.71
C VAL A 75 12.36 2.72 -2.33
N LEU A 76 11.54 2.51 -3.37
CA LEU A 76 11.50 1.23 -4.09
C LEU A 76 12.83 0.93 -4.78
N ALA A 77 13.42 1.90 -5.46
CA ALA A 77 14.73 1.77 -6.11
C ALA A 77 15.84 1.45 -5.10
N ALA A 78 15.84 2.13 -3.96
CA ALA A 78 16.74 1.86 -2.83
C ALA A 78 16.57 0.42 -2.32
N LEU A 79 15.33 -0.01 -2.07
CA LEU A 79 15.05 -1.36 -1.56
C LEU A 79 15.47 -2.47 -2.53
N HIS A 80 15.36 -2.25 -3.84
CA HIS A 80 15.86 -3.18 -4.85
C HIS A 80 17.38 -3.42 -4.74
N ARG A 81 18.14 -2.39 -4.36
CA ARG A 81 19.59 -2.48 -4.21
C ARG A 81 20.04 -3.20 -2.95
N TRP A 82 19.30 -3.06 -1.85
CA TRP A 82 19.76 -3.49 -0.51
C TRP A 82 19.01 -4.69 0.07
N ASN A 83 17.90 -5.13 -0.52
CA ASN A 83 17.02 -6.08 0.13
C ASN A 83 16.66 -7.27 -0.77
N SER A 84 16.71 -8.48 -0.21
CA SER A 84 16.38 -9.72 -0.92
C SER A 84 14.88 -9.86 -1.21
N ARG A 85 14.01 -9.14 -0.49
CA ARG A 85 12.55 -9.16 -0.66
C ARG A 85 11.96 -7.74 -0.84
N PRO A 86 12.35 -7.01 -1.90
CA PRO A 86 12.08 -5.58 -2.03
C PRO A 86 10.58 -5.24 -2.01
N VAL A 87 9.74 -6.09 -2.61
CA VAL A 87 8.28 -5.87 -2.70
C VAL A 87 7.60 -5.93 -1.33
N HIS A 88 7.94 -6.92 -0.50
CA HIS A 88 7.34 -7.07 0.83
C HIS A 88 7.77 -5.92 1.74
N THR A 89 9.07 -5.59 1.74
CA THR A 89 9.57 -4.48 2.55
C THR A 89 9.04 -3.14 2.07
N PHE A 90 8.91 -2.93 0.76
CA PHE A 90 8.31 -1.71 0.22
C PHE A 90 6.88 -1.51 0.73
N LYS A 91 6.04 -2.56 0.66
CA LYS A 91 4.68 -2.50 1.22
C LYS A 91 4.68 -2.14 2.70
N ALA A 92 5.51 -2.80 3.50
CA ALA A 92 5.59 -2.54 4.93
C ALA A 92 6.03 -1.10 5.23
N VAL A 93 7.05 -0.60 4.52
CA VAL A 93 7.54 0.78 4.66
C VAL A 93 6.49 1.78 4.19
N SER A 94 5.79 1.53 3.09
CA SER A 94 4.71 2.40 2.62
C SER A 94 3.56 2.47 3.62
N VAL A 95 3.17 1.34 4.23
CA VAL A 95 2.13 1.31 5.28
C VAL A 95 2.62 2.05 6.52
N ALA A 96 3.86 1.83 6.96
CA ALA A 96 4.42 2.55 8.11
C ALA A 96 4.47 4.06 7.87
N PHE A 97 4.95 4.49 6.71
CA PHE A 97 5.00 5.89 6.32
C PHE A 97 3.59 6.50 6.23
N PHE A 98 2.62 5.75 5.70
CA PHE A 98 1.23 6.15 5.68
C PHE A 98 0.69 6.38 7.10
N VAL A 99 0.90 5.45 8.03
CA VAL A 99 0.48 5.63 9.43
C VAL A 99 1.14 6.86 10.05
N VAL A 100 2.44 7.07 9.82
CA VAL A 100 3.16 8.26 10.31
C VAL A 100 2.61 9.54 9.68
N SER A 101 2.21 9.51 8.41
CA SER A 101 1.61 10.68 7.73
C SER A 101 0.26 11.12 8.32
N PHE A 102 -0.41 10.24 9.08
CA PHE A 102 -1.61 10.61 9.83
C PHE A 102 -1.31 11.30 11.15
N ALA A 103 -0.08 11.22 11.68
CA ALA A 103 0.26 11.82 12.97
C ALA A 103 -0.04 13.33 13.01
N PRO A 104 0.31 14.15 11.99
CA PRO A 104 -0.08 15.56 11.97
C PRO A 104 -1.60 15.78 12.01
N LEU A 105 -2.38 14.95 11.30
CA LEU A 105 -3.84 15.05 11.31
C LEU A 105 -4.42 14.74 12.70
N VAL A 106 -3.89 13.71 13.35
CA VAL A 106 -4.30 13.33 14.72
C VAL A 106 -3.90 14.40 15.72
N VAL A 107 -2.70 14.95 15.63
CA VAL A 107 -2.24 16.03 16.51
C VAL A 107 -3.12 17.26 16.36
N ILE A 108 -3.45 17.67 15.12
CA ILE A 108 -4.36 18.81 14.88
C ILE A 108 -5.77 18.51 15.40
N GLY A 109 -6.28 17.29 15.19
CA GLY A 109 -7.63 16.91 15.62
C GLY A 109 -7.80 16.74 17.13
N LEU A 110 -6.72 16.46 17.87
CA LEU A 110 -6.73 16.30 19.33
C LEU A 110 -6.29 17.56 20.09
N ALA A 111 -5.71 18.55 19.39
CA ALA A 111 -5.31 19.80 20.01
C ALA A 111 -6.55 20.61 20.42
N ALA A 112 -6.60 21.04 21.69
CA ALA A 112 -7.70 21.87 22.20
C ALA A 112 -7.76 23.24 21.50
N GLU A 113 -6.60 23.76 21.10
CA GLU A 113 -6.49 24.96 20.28
C GLU A 113 -5.68 24.64 19.01
N PRO A 114 -6.23 24.91 17.81
CA PRO A 114 -5.51 24.67 16.57
C PRO A 114 -4.30 25.61 16.48
N PRO A 115 -3.15 25.14 15.94
CA PRO A 115 -1.98 26.00 15.77
C PRO A 115 -2.29 27.22 14.89
N ALA A 116 -1.61 28.34 15.13
CA ALA A 116 -1.77 29.56 14.34
C ALA A 116 -1.58 29.25 12.85
N GLY A 117 -2.62 29.50 12.04
CA GLY A 117 -2.67 29.17 10.61
C GLY A 117 -3.59 27.99 10.23
N PHE A 118 -4.10 27.25 11.22
CA PHE A 118 -5.08 26.17 11.03
C PHE A 118 -6.46 26.51 11.65
N ALA A 119 -6.67 27.77 12.03
CA ALA A 119 -7.97 28.24 12.50
C ALA A 119 -9.02 28.10 11.39
N GLY A 120 -10.15 27.47 11.71
CA GLY A 120 -11.23 27.19 10.75
C GLY A 120 -11.11 25.85 10.00
N ILE A 121 -10.19 24.97 10.41
CA ILE A 121 -10.18 23.60 9.89
C ILE A 121 -11.22 22.76 10.63
N ASP A 122 -12.27 22.42 9.92
CA ASP A 122 -13.31 21.52 10.40
C ASP A 122 -12.89 20.04 10.36
N VAL A 123 -13.57 19.23 11.18
CA VAL A 123 -13.42 17.76 11.20
C VAL A 123 -13.66 17.16 9.80
N SER A 124 -14.61 17.70 9.04
CA SER A 124 -14.89 17.30 7.66
C SER A 124 -13.66 17.51 6.75
N THR A 125 -12.96 18.64 6.91
CA THR A 125 -11.74 18.95 6.16
C THR A 125 -10.61 17.98 6.52
N LEU A 126 -10.42 17.66 7.80
CA LEU A 126 -9.44 16.66 8.24
C LEU A 126 -9.75 15.27 7.68
N LEU A 127 -11.04 14.89 7.63
CA LEU A 127 -11.47 13.62 7.08
C LEU A 127 -11.16 13.55 5.58
N VAL A 128 -11.51 14.59 4.80
CA VAL A 128 -11.18 14.66 3.37
C VAL A 128 -9.66 14.58 3.16
N LEU A 129 -8.89 15.32 3.94
CA LEU A 129 -7.43 15.28 3.86
C LEU A 129 -6.87 13.88 4.17
N GLY A 130 -7.39 13.20 5.19
CA GLY A 130 -7.03 11.82 5.51
C GLY A 130 -7.40 10.86 4.38
N LEU A 131 -8.57 11.02 3.78
CA LEU A 131 -9.03 10.18 2.67
C LEU A 131 -8.16 10.37 1.42
N MET A 132 -7.67 11.59 1.15
CA MET A 132 -6.69 11.84 0.09
C MET A 132 -5.37 11.08 0.32
N HIS A 133 -4.92 10.92 1.57
CA HIS A 133 -3.74 10.10 1.87
C HIS A 133 -4.00 8.61 1.57
N VAL A 134 -5.19 8.11 1.92
CA VAL A 134 -5.60 6.72 1.64
C VAL A 134 -5.62 6.48 0.13
N VAL A 135 -6.21 7.39 -0.64
CA VAL A 135 -6.27 7.31 -2.10
C VAL A 135 -4.88 7.37 -2.72
N ALA A 136 -4.00 8.25 -2.23
CA ALA A 136 -2.62 8.31 -2.70
C ALA A 136 -1.88 6.99 -2.48
N LEU A 137 -1.97 6.40 -1.27
CA LEU A 137 -1.37 5.10 -0.98
C LEU A 137 -1.95 3.99 -1.89
N ALA A 138 -3.29 3.94 -1.98
CA ALA A 138 -4.03 2.93 -2.73
C ALA A 138 -3.85 3.03 -4.25
N THR A 139 -3.42 4.18 -4.77
CA THR A 139 -3.11 4.35 -6.21
C THR A 139 -1.63 4.13 -6.50
N ILE A 140 -0.73 4.75 -5.73
CA ILE A 140 0.71 4.72 -5.98
C ILE A 140 1.30 3.32 -5.79
N VAL A 141 1.05 2.69 -4.63
CA VAL A 141 1.66 1.41 -4.26
C VAL A 141 1.31 0.29 -5.24
N PRO A 142 0.03 -0.02 -5.53
CA PRO A 142 -0.27 -1.09 -6.46
C PRO A 142 0.13 -0.76 -7.90
N THR A 143 0.11 0.51 -8.31
CA THR A 143 0.56 0.89 -9.66
C THR A 143 2.06 0.64 -9.82
N LEU A 144 2.88 1.10 -8.87
CA LEU A 144 4.32 0.84 -8.88
C LEU A 144 4.61 -0.67 -8.82
N LEU A 145 3.90 -1.41 -7.98
CA LEU A 145 4.10 -2.86 -7.86
C LEU A 145 3.64 -3.63 -9.10
N ARG A 146 2.56 -3.22 -9.78
CA ARG A 146 2.08 -3.87 -11.00
C ARG A 146 3.01 -3.61 -12.18
N LEU A 147 3.50 -2.37 -12.32
CA LEU A 147 4.36 -1.99 -13.45
C LEU A 147 5.81 -2.45 -13.30
N THR A 148 6.28 -2.67 -12.07
CA THR A 148 7.63 -3.20 -11.81
C THR A 148 7.70 -4.73 -11.73
N ARG A 149 6.56 -5.42 -11.60
CA ARG A 149 6.51 -6.89 -11.74
C ARG A 149 6.88 -7.24 -13.18
N GLN A 150 8.00 -7.94 -13.36
CA GLN A 150 8.29 -8.59 -14.62
C GLN A 150 7.20 -9.63 -14.86
N PRO A 151 6.58 -9.66 -16.07
CA PRO A 151 5.81 -10.83 -16.45
C PRO A 151 6.78 -12.00 -16.34
N THR A 152 6.48 -12.93 -15.44
CA THR A 152 7.11 -14.24 -15.48
C THR A 152 6.77 -14.76 -16.86
N THR A 153 7.69 -14.62 -17.82
CA THR A 153 7.59 -15.31 -19.09
C THR A 153 7.43 -16.75 -18.69
N ALA A 154 6.20 -17.25 -18.80
CA ALA A 154 5.89 -18.65 -18.58
C ALA A 154 6.97 -19.40 -19.34
N GLU A 155 7.80 -20.15 -18.64
CA GLU A 155 8.88 -20.88 -19.27
C GLU A 155 8.27 -21.64 -20.45
N PRO A 156 8.78 -21.47 -21.67
CA PRO A 156 8.25 -22.16 -22.85
C PRO A 156 8.13 -23.68 -22.63
N GLY A 157 8.91 -24.25 -21.70
CA GLY A 157 8.87 -25.66 -21.32
C GLY A 157 7.72 -26.08 -20.37
N ALA A 158 7.00 -25.16 -19.72
CA ALA A 158 5.87 -25.53 -18.86
C ALA A 158 4.63 -25.95 -19.68
N ALA A 159 4.46 -25.37 -20.87
CA ALA A 159 3.43 -25.80 -21.82
C ALA A 159 3.77 -27.19 -22.40
N ASP A 160 5.05 -27.48 -22.64
CA ASP A 160 5.51 -28.81 -23.09
C ASP A 160 5.46 -29.87 -21.97
N GLN A 161 5.75 -29.51 -20.71
CA GLN A 161 5.58 -30.42 -19.57
C GLN A 161 4.11 -30.73 -19.26
N ALA A 162 3.21 -29.75 -19.39
CA ALA A 162 1.78 -29.99 -19.26
C ALA A 162 1.22 -30.89 -20.38
N ALA A 163 1.81 -30.84 -21.57
CA ALA A 163 1.46 -31.74 -22.68
C ALA A 163 2.08 -33.15 -22.54
N GLN A 164 3.16 -33.32 -21.79
CA GLN A 164 3.84 -34.61 -21.57
C GLN A 164 3.34 -35.41 -20.36
N SER A 165 2.38 -34.88 -19.58
CA SER A 165 1.82 -35.56 -18.40
C SER A 165 0.35 -36.05 -18.54
N PRO A 166 -0.05 -36.84 -19.58
CA PRO A 166 -1.34 -37.54 -19.55
C PRO A 166 -1.29 -39.09 -19.56
N ALA A 167 -0.16 -39.77 -19.25
CA ALA A 167 -0.08 -41.22 -19.53
C ALA A 167 0.21 -42.19 -18.37
N ASN A 168 0.58 -41.77 -17.15
CA ASN A 168 1.02 -42.73 -16.11
C ASN A 168 0.15 -42.87 -14.85
N ASP A 169 -0.96 -42.14 -14.70
CA ASP A 169 -1.86 -42.28 -13.53
C ASP A 169 -3.11 -43.12 -13.84
N VAL A 170 -2.93 -44.30 -14.43
CA VAL A 170 -3.97 -45.35 -14.50
C VAL A 170 -3.46 -46.59 -13.80
N ALA A 171 -3.29 -46.53 -12.47
CA ALA A 171 -3.41 -47.68 -11.56
C ALA A 171 -3.02 -47.26 -10.13
N ASP A 172 -3.97 -46.73 -9.36
CA ASP A 172 -4.27 -47.29 -8.03
C ASP A 172 -5.56 -46.66 -7.47
N ALA A 173 -6.70 -47.16 -7.93
CA ALA A 173 -7.99 -46.87 -7.33
C ALA A 173 -8.33 -48.00 -6.35
N THR A 174 -7.67 -48.00 -5.19
CA THR A 174 -8.04 -48.84 -4.05
C THR A 174 -8.47 -47.91 -2.91
N THR A 175 -9.73 -47.49 -2.92
CA THR A 175 -10.72 -47.87 -1.90
C THR A 175 -10.21 -47.76 -0.47
N GLU A 176 -10.42 -46.61 0.18
CA GLU A 176 -10.84 -46.60 1.58
C GLU A 176 -11.93 -45.53 1.77
N ALA A 177 -13.16 -46.03 1.88
CA ALA A 177 -14.29 -45.33 2.44
C ALA A 177 -14.17 -45.37 3.96
N GLY A 178 -14.34 -44.23 4.63
CA GLY A 178 -14.66 -44.25 6.07
C GLY A 178 -14.16 -43.06 6.87
N SER A 179 -15.00 -42.03 6.99
CA SER A 179 -15.58 -41.62 8.28
C SER A 179 -16.14 -40.20 8.20
N PRO A 180 -17.44 -40.00 8.51
CA PRO A 180 -17.99 -38.69 8.80
C PRO A 180 -17.74 -38.30 10.27
N GLU A 181 -17.86 -36.99 10.54
CA GLU A 181 -18.01 -36.32 11.85
C GLU A 181 -16.77 -36.10 12.75
N PRO A 182 -16.77 -35.07 13.64
CA PRO A 182 -17.88 -34.20 14.03
C PRO A 182 -17.63 -32.68 13.92
N ALA A 183 -18.74 -31.95 14.01
CA ALA A 183 -18.83 -30.52 14.22
C ALA A 183 -18.09 -30.12 15.51
N ALA A 184 -17.10 -29.23 15.39
CA ALA A 184 -16.44 -28.61 16.53
C ALA A 184 -17.24 -27.37 16.99
N GLU A 185 -17.57 -27.40 18.27
CA GLU A 185 -18.36 -26.47 19.05
C GLU A 185 -17.99 -24.99 18.87
N ALA A 186 -19.06 -24.18 18.83
CA ALA A 186 -19.01 -22.75 19.08
C ALA A 186 -18.50 -22.50 20.50
N SER A 187 -17.30 -21.92 20.62
CA SER A 187 -16.81 -21.39 21.89
C SER A 187 -17.60 -20.12 22.21
N GLU A 188 -18.40 -20.18 23.28
CA GLU A 188 -19.04 -19.03 23.90
C GLU A 188 -17.98 -17.99 24.34
N PRO A 189 -18.20 -16.69 24.07
CA PRO A 189 -17.34 -15.63 24.57
C PRO A 189 -17.52 -15.44 26.08
N GLU A 190 -16.42 -15.63 26.80
CA GLU A 190 -16.26 -15.37 28.24
C GLU A 190 -16.68 -13.92 28.59
N PRO A 191 -17.58 -13.72 29.58
CA PRO A 191 -17.99 -12.39 29.99
C PRO A 191 -16.85 -11.64 30.68
N ALA A 192 -16.47 -10.50 30.10
CA ALA A 192 -15.46 -9.60 30.63
C ALA A 192 -15.75 -9.22 32.09
N GLN A 193 -14.82 -9.55 32.99
CA GLN A 193 -14.90 -9.10 34.38
C GLN A 193 -14.74 -7.57 34.44
N PRO A 194 -15.57 -6.86 35.24
CA PRO A 194 -15.44 -5.43 35.45
C PRO A 194 -14.13 -5.13 36.20
N ARG A 195 -13.26 -4.31 35.59
CA ARG A 195 -12.09 -3.77 36.27
C ARG A 195 -12.55 -2.82 37.38
N THR A 196 -12.25 -3.20 38.61
CA THR A 196 -12.36 -2.35 39.79
C THR A 196 -11.41 -1.16 39.63
N GLU A 197 -11.95 0.05 39.56
CA GLU A 197 -11.18 1.29 39.55
C GLU A 197 -10.50 1.48 40.92
N GLU A 198 -9.18 1.64 40.89
CA GLU A 198 -8.37 1.95 42.07
C GLU A 198 -8.43 3.47 42.33
N PRO A 199 -8.90 3.92 43.50
CA PRO A 199 -9.02 5.34 43.81
C PRO A 199 -7.64 5.98 44.02
N THR A 200 -7.32 7.00 43.22
CA THR A 200 -6.11 7.80 43.35
C THR A 200 -6.20 8.68 44.61
N PRO A 201 -5.21 8.66 45.52
CA PRO A 201 -5.24 9.48 46.72
C PRO A 201 -5.01 10.96 46.40
N ALA A 202 -5.85 11.81 47.01
CA ALA A 202 -5.68 13.25 47.01
C ALA A 202 -4.36 13.64 47.67
N ARG A 203 -3.61 14.57 47.05
CA ARG A 203 -2.48 15.26 47.68
C ARG A 203 -2.97 16.60 48.20
N ASP A 204 -2.82 16.78 49.52
CA ASP A 204 -2.91 18.04 50.24
C ASP A 204 -1.80 19.03 49.83
#